data_AF-A0AAU5RAY9-F1
#
_entry.id   AF-A0AAU5RAY9-F1
#
_cell.length_a   1.000
_cell.length_b   1.000
_cell.length_c   1.000
_cell.angle_alpha   90.00
_cell.angle_beta   90.00
_cell.angle_gamma   90.00
#
_symmetry.space_group_name_H-M   'P 1'
#
loop_
_entity.id
_entity.type
_entity.pdbx_description
1 polymer ?
#
loop_
_entity_poly.entity_id
_entity_poly.type
_entity_poly.pdbx_seq_one_letter_code
_entity_poly.pdbx_strand_id
1 'polypeptide(L)'
;MDPLPRVRPYRRSDRDGVADVCVRTADNGGDSRHLYPDLALLPTLFAHPYCHFDPELAFVLDDGHGRVGGYIVGTADTERFVTDFRDRWLPLVAERYPPPRDTPTTPTEHMVALLHTPERMILPDLKDYPAHLHIDLLPAWQRRGWGRQLMHTFLTALHHRDVPAVHLGMVTTNTPARAFYDRLGFHVVPVPDPGPLTYLGRSTEVTD
;
A
#
# COMPACT_ATOMS: atom_id res chain seq x y z
N MET A 1 -19.71 -7.62 -26.79
CA MET A 1 -19.13 -8.36 -25.64
C MET A 1 -18.98 -7.35 -24.52
N ASP A 2 -19.49 -7.65 -23.34
CA ASP A 2 -19.24 -6.79 -22.18
C ASP A 2 -17.74 -6.82 -21.85
N PRO A 3 -17.11 -5.67 -21.62
CA PRO A 3 -15.70 -5.62 -21.32
C PRO A 3 -15.42 -6.35 -19.99
N LEU A 4 -14.41 -7.23 -20.02
CA LEU A 4 -14.06 -8.08 -18.88
C LEU A 4 -13.14 -7.34 -17.89
N PRO A 5 -13.23 -7.68 -16.60
CA PRO A 5 -12.30 -7.15 -15.61
C PRO A 5 -10.86 -7.56 -15.92
N ARG A 6 -9.89 -6.68 -15.62
CA ARG A 6 -8.47 -6.94 -15.89
C ARG A 6 -7.56 -6.13 -14.98
N VAL A 7 -6.39 -6.69 -14.66
CA VAL A 7 -5.28 -5.92 -14.09
C VAL A 7 -4.63 -5.08 -15.20
N ARG A 8 -4.37 -3.81 -14.94
CA ARG A 8 -3.68 -2.90 -15.88
C ARG A 8 -2.83 -1.87 -15.13
N PRO A 9 -1.85 -1.23 -15.80
CA PRO A 9 -1.15 -0.09 -15.23
C PRO A 9 -2.10 1.01 -14.77
N TYR A 10 -1.76 1.64 -13.65
CA TYR A 10 -2.41 2.83 -13.14
C TYR A 10 -2.32 3.99 -14.13
N ARG A 11 -3.36 4.81 -14.17
CA ARG A 11 -3.43 6.08 -14.91
C ARG A 11 -3.83 7.18 -13.94
N ARG A 12 -3.43 8.42 -14.20
CA ARG A 12 -3.80 9.57 -13.34
C ARG A 12 -5.31 9.72 -13.13
N SER A 13 -6.12 9.30 -14.10
CA SER A 13 -7.59 9.27 -14.00
C SER A 13 -8.12 8.25 -12.98
N ASP A 14 -7.32 7.27 -12.55
CA ASP A 14 -7.72 6.27 -11.57
C ASP A 14 -7.53 6.77 -10.12
N ARG A 15 -6.94 7.95 -9.92
CA ARG A 15 -6.59 8.49 -8.59
C ARG A 15 -7.74 8.40 -7.59
N ASP A 16 -8.92 8.86 -7.98
CA ASP A 16 -10.10 8.86 -7.11
C ASP A 16 -10.63 7.45 -6.84
N GLY A 17 -10.50 6.55 -7.82
CA GLY A 17 -10.85 5.13 -7.65
C GLY A 17 -9.92 4.43 -6.68
N VAL A 18 -8.61 4.69 -6.78
CA VAL A 18 -7.60 4.20 -5.82
C VAL A 18 -7.88 4.75 -4.42
N ALA A 19 -8.22 6.03 -4.30
CA ALA A 19 -8.60 6.65 -3.03
C ALA A 19 -9.83 5.99 -2.40
N ASP A 20 -10.90 5.74 -3.18
CA ASP A 20 -12.11 5.06 -2.70
C ASP A 20 -11.80 3.66 -2.18
N VAL A 21 -11.00 2.87 -2.92
CA VAL A 21 -10.58 1.54 -2.47
C VAL A 21 -9.79 1.65 -1.16
N CYS A 22 -8.80 2.53 -1.08
CA CYS A 22 -7.94 2.70 0.09
C CYS A 22 -8.76 3.02 1.35
N VAL A 23 -9.69 3.97 1.25
CA VAL A 23 -10.58 4.34 2.36
C VAL A 23 -11.44 3.16 2.81
N ARG A 24 -11.97 2.39 1.86
CA ARG A 24 -12.90 1.29 2.12
C ARG A 24 -12.21 -0.02 2.54
N THR A 25 -10.88 -0.01 2.66
CA THR A 25 -10.08 -1.14 3.17
C THR A 25 -9.13 -0.77 4.31
N ALA A 26 -9.09 0.50 4.75
CA ALA A 26 -8.16 0.98 5.77
C ALA A 26 -8.53 0.68 7.24
N ASP A 27 -9.64 -0.02 7.53
CA ASP A 27 -9.94 -0.54 8.87
C ASP A 27 -9.72 -2.05 8.92
N ASN A 28 -8.47 -2.47 9.10
CA ASN A 28 -8.10 -3.89 9.13
C ASN A 28 -8.58 -4.68 7.88
N GLY A 29 -8.55 -4.05 6.70
CA GLY A 29 -9.11 -4.58 5.45
C GLY A 29 -10.59 -4.25 5.20
N GLY A 30 -11.22 -3.54 6.14
CA GLY A 30 -12.61 -3.06 6.11
C GLY A 30 -12.72 -1.55 5.95
N ASP A 31 -13.96 -1.06 6.06
CA ASP A 31 -14.32 0.31 5.72
C ASP A 31 -14.02 1.32 6.84
N SER A 32 -13.09 2.23 6.58
CA SER A 32 -12.57 3.17 7.58
C SER A 32 -13.35 4.49 7.70
N ARG A 33 -14.41 4.71 6.90
CA ARG A 33 -15.18 5.97 6.87
C ARG A 33 -15.78 6.38 8.21
N HIS A 34 -15.99 5.42 9.11
CA HIS A 34 -16.47 5.66 10.45
C HIS A 34 -15.37 6.11 11.43
N LEU A 35 -14.10 5.87 11.11
CA LEU A 35 -12.93 6.25 11.91
C LEU A 35 -12.33 7.59 11.46
N TYR A 36 -12.35 7.85 10.15
CA TYR A 36 -11.70 9.00 9.54
C TYR A 36 -12.70 9.79 8.69
N PRO A 37 -13.27 10.90 9.24
CA PRO A 37 -14.22 11.73 8.50
C PRO A 37 -13.62 12.40 7.25
N ASP A 38 -12.33 12.75 7.28
CA ASP A 38 -11.62 13.22 6.07
C ASP A 38 -11.15 12.03 5.24
N LEU A 39 -11.93 11.72 4.19
CA LEU A 39 -11.66 10.60 3.28
C LEU A 39 -10.37 10.77 2.47
N ALA A 40 -9.80 11.98 2.41
CA ALA A 40 -8.54 12.20 1.71
C ALA A 40 -7.32 11.80 2.55
N LEU A 41 -7.46 11.57 3.86
CA LEU A 41 -6.34 11.32 4.76
C LEU A 41 -5.61 10.01 4.41
N LEU A 42 -6.32 8.87 4.42
CA LEU A 42 -5.69 7.55 4.22
C LEU A 42 -5.02 7.44 2.85
N PRO A 43 -5.66 7.83 1.73
CA PRO A 43 -4.99 7.80 0.42
C PRO A 43 -3.77 8.72 0.37
N THR A 44 -3.76 9.83 1.10
CA THR A 44 -2.60 10.75 1.19
C THR A 44 -1.39 10.09 1.85
N LEU A 45 -1.61 9.12 2.74
CA LEU A 45 -0.53 8.38 3.38
C LEU A 45 -0.13 7.12 2.60
N PHE A 46 -1.13 6.33 2.19
CA PHE A 46 -0.91 4.91 1.88
C PHE A 46 -1.13 4.56 0.40
N ALA A 47 -1.50 5.51 -0.46
CA ALA A 47 -1.76 5.22 -1.87
C ALA A 47 -1.22 6.28 -2.84
N HIS A 48 -1.63 7.54 -2.69
CA HIS A 48 -1.26 8.63 -3.59
C HIS A 48 0.25 8.90 -3.73
N PRO A 49 1.08 8.83 -2.67
CA PRO A 49 2.52 9.07 -2.81
C PRO A 49 3.17 8.04 -3.74
N TYR A 50 2.75 6.77 -3.64
CA TYR A 50 3.21 5.70 -4.53
C TYR A 50 2.80 5.96 -5.97
N CYS A 51 1.54 6.32 -6.22
CA CYS A 51 1.08 6.70 -7.55
C CYS A 51 1.77 7.96 -8.12
N HIS A 52 2.40 8.77 -7.26
CA HIS A 52 3.10 9.99 -7.64
C HIS A 52 4.58 9.72 -7.96
N PHE A 53 5.29 9.00 -7.09
CA PHE A 53 6.73 8.76 -7.22
C PHE A 53 7.08 7.52 -8.05
N ASP A 54 6.25 6.47 -7.99
CA ASP A 54 6.50 5.17 -8.64
C ASP A 54 5.28 4.72 -9.47
N PRO A 55 4.71 5.56 -10.36
CA PRO A 55 3.52 5.20 -11.14
C PRO A 55 3.68 3.93 -11.99
N GLU A 56 4.92 3.59 -12.37
CA GLU A 56 5.27 2.37 -13.10
C GLU A 56 5.27 1.09 -12.27
N LEU A 57 5.11 1.22 -10.94
CA LEU A 57 4.87 0.15 -9.97
C LEU A 57 3.44 0.20 -9.40
N ALA A 58 2.57 1.03 -9.96
CA ALA A 58 1.16 1.11 -9.60
C ALA A 58 0.27 0.40 -10.64
N PHE A 59 -0.57 -0.51 -10.17
CA PHE A 59 -1.51 -1.27 -11.00
C PHE A 59 -2.90 -1.28 -10.37
N VAL A 60 -3.93 -1.31 -11.21
CA VAL A 60 -5.33 -1.34 -10.79
C VAL A 60 -6.05 -2.53 -11.39
N LEU A 61 -7.02 -3.05 -10.65
CA LEU A 61 -8.07 -3.91 -11.18
C LEU A 61 -9.17 -3.03 -11.78
N ASP A 62 -9.28 -3.01 -13.10
CA ASP A 62 -10.38 -2.40 -13.84
C ASP A 62 -11.56 -3.37 -13.86
N ASP A 63 -12.77 -2.91 -13.54
CA ASP A 63 -13.98 -3.74 -13.55
C ASP A 63 -14.51 -4.08 -14.95
N GLY A 64 -13.86 -3.58 -16.00
CA GLY A 64 -14.30 -3.67 -17.40
C GLY A 64 -14.96 -2.36 -17.86
N HIS A 65 -15.53 -1.59 -16.95
CA HIS A 65 -16.21 -0.32 -17.24
C HIS A 65 -15.38 0.90 -16.85
N GLY A 66 -14.09 0.71 -16.56
CA GLY A 66 -13.16 1.78 -16.21
C GLY A 66 -13.19 2.16 -14.72
N ARG A 67 -13.93 1.45 -13.86
CA ARG A 67 -13.90 1.69 -12.41
C ARG A 67 -12.85 0.80 -11.74
N VAL A 68 -12.22 1.34 -10.71
CA VAL A 68 -11.19 0.64 -9.93
C VAL A 68 -11.86 -0.27 -8.89
N GLY A 69 -11.67 -1.58 -9.02
CA GLY A 69 -12.12 -2.59 -8.07
C GLY A 69 -11.08 -2.97 -7.00
N GLY A 70 -9.82 -2.58 -7.22
CA GLY A 70 -8.68 -2.85 -6.37
C GLY A 70 -7.40 -2.26 -6.94
N TYR A 71 -6.33 -2.23 -6.16
CA TYR A 71 -5.01 -1.77 -6.60
C TYR A 71 -3.89 -2.58 -5.94
N ILE A 72 -2.71 -2.49 -6.54
CA ILE A 72 -1.43 -2.70 -5.87
C ILE A 72 -0.53 -1.52 -6.22
N VAL A 73 0.11 -0.94 -5.21
CA VAL A 73 1.05 0.17 -5.33
C VAL A 73 2.26 -0.11 -4.46
N GLY A 74 3.40 0.50 -4.76
CA GLY A 74 4.60 0.31 -3.99
C GLY A 74 5.78 1.10 -4.54
N THR A 75 6.95 0.87 -3.96
CA THR A 75 8.23 1.46 -4.38
C THR A 75 9.27 0.36 -4.56
N ALA A 76 10.22 0.58 -5.47
CA ALA A 76 11.41 -0.27 -5.61
C ALA A 76 12.44 -0.07 -4.48
N ASP A 77 12.43 1.11 -3.85
CA ASP A 77 13.43 1.55 -2.87
C ASP A 77 12.74 2.36 -1.76
N THR A 78 12.73 1.78 -0.56
CA THR A 78 12.09 2.37 0.62
C THR A 78 12.83 3.60 1.14
N GLU A 79 14.16 3.61 1.11
CA GLU A 79 14.96 4.74 1.63
C GLU A 79 14.80 5.97 0.72
N ARG A 80 14.88 5.76 -0.60
CA ARG A 80 14.61 6.80 -1.60
C ARG A 80 13.17 7.31 -1.46
N PHE A 81 12.19 6.40 -1.37
CA PHE A 81 10.79 6.78 -1.22
C PHE A 81 10.53 7.60 0.05
N VAL A 82 11.15 7.25 1.18
CA VAL A 82 11.03 8.01 2.44
C VAL A 82 11.61 9.42 2.29
N THR A 83 12.76 9.54 1.64
CA THR A 83 13.39 10.83 1.33
C THR A 83 12.48 11.69 0.46
N ASP A 84 11.98 11.14 -0.65
CA ASP A 84 11.02 11.81 -1.54
C ASP A 84 9.72 12.17 -0.81
N PHE A 85 9.23 11.30 0.07
CA PHE A 85 8.05 11.54 0.87
C PHE A 85 8.24 12.76 1.78
N ARG A 86 9.35 12.80 2.54
CA ARG A 86 9.65 13.91 3.44
C ARG A 86 9.85 15.23 2.69
N ASP A 87 10.67 15.20 1.63
CA ASP A 87 11.16 16.43 1.01
C ASP A 87 10.21 16.98 -0.06
N ARG A 88 9.38 16.13 -0.65
CA ARG A 88 8.56 16.49 -1.83
C ARG A 88 7.08 16.22 -1.66
N TRP A 89 6.68 15.16 -0.95
CA TRP A 89 5.24 14.89 -0.73
C TRP A 89 4.68 15.66 0.46
N LEU A 90 5.34 15.60 1.61
CA LEU A 90 4.87 16.22 2.84
C LEU A 90 4.61 17.73 2.67
N PRO A 91 5.47 18.52 1.99
CA PRO A 91 5.18 19.94 1.75
C PRO A 91 3.90 20.21 0.96
N LEU A 92 3.48 19.28 0.08
CA LEU A 92 2.25 19.42 -0.73
C LEU A 92 0.97 19.21 0.09
N VAL A 93 1.06 18.57 1.25
CA VAL A 93 -0.09 18.14 2.05
C VAL A 93 -0.08 18.69 3.48
N ALA A 94 1.04 19.25 3.93
CA ALA A 94 1.23 19.76 5.29
C ALA A 94 0.32 20.96 5.63
N GLU A 95 -0.13 21.75 4.65
CA GLU A 95 -1.11 22.81 4.90
C GLU A 95 -2.47 22.23 5.33
N ARG A 96 -2.91 21.15 4.67
CA ARG A 96 -4.17 20.46 5.00
C ARG A 96 -4.04 19.60 6.26
N TYR A 97 -2.87 18.98 6.46
CA TYR A 97 -2.58 18.11 7.59
C TYR A 97 -1.35 18.64 8.32
N PRO A 98 -1.49 19.66 9.18
CA PRO A 98 -0.36 20.23 9.91
C PRO A 98 0.25 19.20 10.87
N PRO A 99 1.55 19.33 11.22
CA PRO A 99 2.17 18.42 12.18
C PRO A 99 1.43 18.49 13.52
N PRO A 100 1.27 17.34 14.21
CA PRO A 100 0.63 17.32 15.52
C PRO A 100 1.48 18.15 16.50
N ARG A 101 0.82 18.96 17.33
CA ARG A 101 1.47 19.78 18.36
C ARG A 101 1.70 19.01 19.66
N ASP A 102 0.79 18.10 19.95
CA ASP A 102 0.74 17.29 21.17
C ASP A 102 0.76 15.81 20.80
N THR A 103 0.92 14.94 21.81
CA THR A 103 0.81 13.50 21.65
C THR A 103 -0.55 13.12 21.05
N PRO A 104 -0.60 12.36 19.94
CA PRO A 104 -1.85 11.92 19.34
C PRO A 104 -2.77 11.17 20.29
N THR A 105 -4.06 11.49 20.29
CA THR A 105 -5.08 10.85 21.13
C THR A 105 -6.24 10.27 20.33
N THR A 106 -6.50 10.81 19.13
CA THR A 106 -7.55 10.33 18.21
C THR A 106 -6.96 9.51 17.06
N PRO A 107 -7.73 8.61 16.41
CA PRO A 107 -7.24 7.89 15.23
C PRO A 107 -6.71 8.82 14.13
N THR A 108 -7.39 9.93 13.87
CA THR A 108 -6.97 10.94 12.89
C THR A 108 -5.62 11.56 13.26
N GLU A 109 -5.42 11.98 14.52
CA GLU A 109 -4.14 12.51 14.98
C GLU A 109 -3.01 11.50 14.85
N HIS A 110 -3.28 10.21 15.11
CA HIS A 110 -2.28 9.15 14.92
C HIS A 110 -1.87 9.05 13.45
N MET A 111 -2.83 9.05 12.51
CA MET A 111 -2.51 9.05 11.08
C MET A 111 -1.74 10.31 10.67
N VAL A 112 -2.13 11.49 11.14
CA VAL A 112 -1.36 12.72 10.85
C VAL A 112 0.06 12.64 11.42
N ALA A 113 0.27 12.08 12.61
CA ALA A 113 1.62 11.83 13.13
C ALA A 113 2.43 10.88 12.24
N LEU A 114 1.81 9.82 11.72
CA LEU A 114 2.46 8.90 10.77
C LEU A 114 2.79 9.57 9.43
N LEU A 115 1.96 10.50 8.96
CA LEU A 115 2.21 11.29 7.75
C LEU A 115 3.48 12.14 7.87
N HIS A 116 3.72 12.72 9.05
CA HIS A 116 4.89 13.56 9.34
C HIS A 116 6.15 12.77 9.73
N THR A 117 6.04 11.44 9.82
CA THR A 117 7.13 10.53 10.22
C THR A 117 7.32 9.41 9.20
N PRO A 118 7.65 9.71 7.92
CA PRO A 118 7.86 8.67 6.92
C PRO A 118 9.02 7.72 7.26
N GLU A 119 9.99 8.15 8.08
CA GLU A 119 11.15 7.36 8.53
C GLU A 119 10.76 6.08 9.25
N ARG A 120 9.54 6.01 9.78
CA ARG A 120 8.98 4.77 10.35
C ARG A 120 8.99 3.59 9.37
N MET A 121 9.11 3.85 8.07
CA MET A 121 9.21 2.84 7.01
C MET A 121 10.62 2.28 6.88
N ILE A 122 11.65 2.98 7.39
CA ILE A 122 13.04 2.52 7.38
C ILE A 122 13.31 1.75 8.68
N LEU A 123 13.33 0.41 8.58
CA LEU A 123 13.66 -0.48 9.69
C LEU A 123 14.92 -1.27 9.36
N PRO A 124 15.92 -1.34 10.27
CA PRO A 124 17.17 -2.07 10.00
C PRO A 124 16.97 -3.52 9.60
N ASP A 125 15.95 -4.19 10.15
CA ASP A 125 15.61 -5.59 9.88
C ASP A 125 15.01 -5.81 8.48
N LEU A 126 14.59 -4.74 7.80
CA LEU A 126 14.02 -4.76 6.45
C LEU A 126 15.02 -4.36 5.36
N LYS A 127 16.29 -4.10 5.71
CA LYS A 127 17.33 -3.67 4.77
C LYS A 127 17.52 -4.60 3.56
N ASP A 128 17.27 -5.90 3.75
CA ASP A 128 17.40 -6.91 2.69
C ASP A 128 16.14 -7.01 1.80
N TYR A 129 15.12 -6.17 2.07
CA TYR A 129 13.85 -6.07 1.33
C TYR A 129 13.63 -4.62 0.88
N PRO A 130 14.39 -4.14 -0.13
CA PRO A 130 14.41 -2.72 -0.49
C PRO A 130 13.06 -2.17 -0.96
N ALA A 131 12.24 -3.00 -1.61
CA ALA A 131 10.89 -2.62 -2.03
C ALA A 131 9.85 -2.81 -0.93
N HIS A 132 8.76 -2.05 -1.01
CA HIS A 132 7.55 -2.34 -0.25
C HIS A 132 6.27 -2.03 -1.03
N LEU A 133 5.13 -2.57 -0.55
CA LEU A 133 3.85 -2.48 -1.25
C LEU A 133 2.64 -2.30 -0.33
N HIS A 134 1.54 -1.82 -0.92
CA HIS A 134 0.17 -1.91 -0.43
C HIS A 134 -0.71 -2.54 -1.51
N ILE A 135 -1.59 -3.47 -1.10
CA ILE A 135 -2.53 -4.15 -2.01
C ILE A 135 -3.91 -4.20 -1.35
N ASP A 136 -4.92 -3.75 -2.08
CA ASP A 136 -6.28 -3.65 -1.58
C ASP A 136 -7.29 -3.98 -2.68
N LEU A 137 -8.35 -4.70 -2.30
CA LEU A 137 -9.48 -4.99 -3.17
C LEU A 137 -10.78 -4.74 -2.42
N LEU A 138 -11.74 -4.10 -3.10
CA LEU A 138 -13.09 -3.98 -2.57
C LEU A 138 -13.71 -5.36 -2.36
N PRO A 139 -14.64 -5.54 -1.39
CA PRO A 139 -15.20 -6.85 -1.04
C PRO A 139 -15.76 -7.65 -2.22
N ALA A 140 -16.34 -6.98 -3.22
CA ALA A 140 -16.90 -7.62 -4.42
C ALA A 140 -15.84 -8.32 -5.29
N TRP A 141 -14.56 -7.91 -5.20
CA TRP A 141 -13.44 -8.41 -6.00
C TRP A 141 -12.52 -9.39 -5.26
N GLN A 142 -12.73 -9.55 -3.95
CA GLN A 142 -11.96 -10.47 -3.13
C GLN A 142 -12.31 -11.94 -3.42
N ARG A 143 -11.38 -12.86 -3.10
CA ARG A 143 -11.53 -14.32 -3.27
C ARG A 143 -11.85 -14.78 -4.71
N ARG A 144 -11.48 -13.98 -5.71
CA ARG A 144 -11.68 -14.27 -7.15
C ARG A 144 -10.38 -14.41 -7.94
N GLY A 145 -9.24 -14.53 -7.25
CA GLY A 145 -7.91 -14.63 -7.89
C GLY A 145 -7.24 -13.29 -8.20
N TRP A 146 -7.98 -12.17 -8.24
CA TRP A 146 -7.44 -10.86 -8.58
C TRP A 146 -6.31 -10.37 -7.68
N GLY A 147 -6.35 -10.66 -6.38
CA GLY A 147 -5.24 -10.32 -5.47
C GLY A 147 -3.93 -11.05 -5.82
N ARG A 148 -4.02 -12.31 -6.26
CA ARG A 148 -2.86 -13.07 -6.76
C ARG A 148 -2.33 -12.47 -8.05
N GLN A 149 -3.23 -12.07 -8.96
CA GLN A 149 -2.84 -11.47 -10.22
C GLN A 149 -2.18 -10.09 -10.04
N LEU A 150 -2.74 -9.23 -9.18
CA LEU A 150 -2.13 -7.95 -8.81
C LEU A 150 -0.73 -8.16 -8.22
N MET A 151 -0.60 -9.06 -7.23
CA MET A 151 0.70 -9.39 -6.64
C MET A 151 1.69 -9.89 -7.69
N HIS A 152 1.30 -10.84 -8.54
CA HIS A 152 2.17 -11.35 -9.60
C HIS A 152 2.63 -10.23 -10.53
N THR A 153 1.72 -9.39 -11.02
CA THR A 153 2.07 -8.25 -11.89
C THR A 153 3.08 -7.32 -11.23
N PHE A 154 2.90 -7.03 -9.93
CA PHE A 154 3.81 -6.17 -9.18
C PHE A 154 5.19 -6.82 -8.95
N LEU A 155 5.24 -8.11 -8.56
CA LEU A 155 6.50 -8.84 -8.37
C LEU A 155 7.28 -8.96 -9.69
N THR A 156 6.61 -9.27 -10.80
CA THR A 156 7.22 -9.27 -12.14
C THR A 156 7.80 -7.90 -12.48
N ALA A 157 7.08 -6.82 -12.16
CA ALA A 157 7.55 -5.46 -12.39
C ALA A 157 8.80 -5.11 -11.55
N LEU A 158 8.84 -5.49 -10.28
CA LEU A 158 10.02 -5.32 -9.43
C LEU A 158 11.20 -6.15 -9.94
N HIS A 159 10.98 -7.41 -10.29
CA HIS A 159 12.02 -8.31 -10.76
C HIS A 159 12.67 -7.82 -12.06
N HIS A 160 11.88 -7.32 -13.03
CA HIS A 160 12.40 -6.71 -14.25
C HIS A 160 13.21 -5.42 -14.03
N ARG A 161 13.17 -4.85 -12.82
CA ARG A 161 13.97 -3.70 -12.40
C ARG A 161 15.16 -4.10 -11.52
N ASP A 162 15.49 -5.40 -11.49
CA ASP A 162 16.57 -5.97 -10.69
C ASP A 162 16.43 -5.70 -9.17
N VAL A 163 15.20 -5.48 -8.70
CA VAL A 163 14.91 -5.36 -7.26
C VAL A 163 14.77 -6.78 -6.71
N PRO A 164 15.59 -7.22 -5.74
CA PRO A 164 15.69 -8.64 -5.39
C PRO A 164 14.57 -9.13 -4.44
N ALA A 165 14.02 -8.24 -3.62
CA ALA A 165 13.11 -8.60 -2.55
C ALA A 165 12.17 -7.45 -2.19
N VAL A 166 11.04 -7.81 -1.60
CA VAL A 166 9.98 -6.89 -1.22
C VAL A 166 9.39 -7.25 0.14
N HIS A 167 9.04 -6.24 0.93
CA HIS A 167 8.33 -6.40 2.18
C HIS A 167 6.97 -5.71 2.19
N LEU A 168 6.17 -5.98 3.23
CA LEU A 168 4.99 -5.23 3.58
C LEU A 168 4.74 -5.29 5.08
N GLY A 169 4.08 -4.26 5.61
CA GLY A 169 3.51 -4.27 6.96
C GLY A 169 2.01 -4.57 6.90
N MET A 170 1.54 -5.46 7.76
CA MET A 170 0.11 -5.73 7.92
C MET A 170 -0.28 -5.66 9.40
N VAL A 171 -1.53 -5.28 9.70
CA VAL A 171 -2.04 -5.33 11.08
C VAL A 171 -2.04 -6.79 11.56
N THR A 172 -1.38 -7.07 12.69
CA THR A 172 -1.16 -8.42 13.21
C THR A 172 -2.45 -9.20 13.43
N THR A 173 -3.54 -8.52 13.79
CA THR A 173 -4.85 -9.14 14.01
C THR A 173 -5.59 -9.48 12.70
N ASN A 174 -5.09 -9.06 11.53
CA ASN A 174 -5.66 -9.39 10.22
C ASN A 174 -5.29 -10.82 9.78
N THR A 175 -5.73 -11.83 10.51
CA THR A 175 -5.41 -13.23 10.18
C THR A 175 -5.87 -13.66 8.77
N PRO A 176 -6.96 -13.13 8.17
CA PRO A 176 -7.27 -13.39 6.76
C PRO A 176 -6.20 -12.86 5.79
N ALA A 177 -5.68 -11.64 6.00
CA ALA A 177 -4.59 -11.10 5.19
C ALA A 177 -3.30 -11.92 5.37
N ARG A 178 -2.99 -12.35 6.61
CA ARG A 178 -1.84 -13.23 6.88
C ARG A 178 -1.88 -14.48 6.02
N ALA A 179 -3.03 -15.17 5.98
CA ALA A 179 -3.21 -16.37 5.18
C ALA A 179 -3.17 -16.11 3.66
N PHE A 180 -3.53 -14.89 3.21
CA PHE A 180 -3.36 -14.50 1.82
C PHE A 180 -1.87 -14.43 1.44
N TYR A 181 -1.06 -13.76 2.27
CA TYR A 181 0.38 -13.63 2.04
C TYR A 181 1.14 -14.97 2.16
N ASP A 182 0.73 -15.88 3.05
CA ASP A 182 1.26 -17.25 3.12
C ASP A 182 1.16 -17.98 1.78
N ARG A 183 -0.02 -17.93 1.14
CA ARG A 183 -0.27 -18.57 -0.16
C ARG A 183 0.49 -17.93 -1.32
N LEU A 184 1.10 -16.78 -1.06
CA LEU A 184 1.95 -16.03 -1.96
C LEU A 184 3.41 -16.12 -1.52
N GLY A 185 3.80 -17.07 -0.67
CA GLY A 185 5.20 -17.32 -0.33
C GLY A 185 5.90 -16.22 0.47
N PHE A 186 5.13 -15.33 1.11
CA PHE A 186 5.70 -14.39 2.07
C PHE A 186 5.99 -15.10 3.40
N HIS A 187 7.11 -14.77 4.02
CA HIS A 187 7.49 -15.21 5.36
C HIS A 187 7.58 -14.02 6.32
N VAL A 188 7.51 -14.30 7.62
CA VAL A 188 7.67 -13.28 8.66
C VAL A 188 9.12 -12.79 8.67
N VAL A 189 9.31 -11.47 8.64
CA VAL A 189 10.60 -10.85 8.92
C VAL A 189 10.61 -10.43 10.39
N PRO A 190 11.55 -10.92 11.22
CA PRO A 190 11.62 -10.54 12.63
C PRO A 190 11.98 -9.06 12.76
N VAL A 191 11.01 -8.25 13.19
CA VAL A 191 11.21 -6.83 13.52
C VAL A 191 10.96 -6.68 15.03
N PRO A 192 11.92 -6.16 15.82
CA PRO A 192 11.70 -5.88 17.24
C PRO A 192 10.60 -4.83 17.45
N ASP A 193 9.74 -5.06 18.45
CA ASP A 193 8.69 -4.12 18.88
C ASP A 193 7.87 -3.49 17.73
N PRO A 194 7.25 -4.28 16.83
CA PRO A 194 6.61 -3.76 15.61
C PRO A 194 5.26 -3.07 15.86
N GLY A 195 4.92 -2.84 17.14
CA GLY A 195 3.63 -2.32 17.57
C GLY A 195 2.47 -3.19 17.06
N PRO A 196 1.46 -2.61 16.37
CA PRO A 196 0.31 -3.38 15.88
C PRO A 196 0.60 -4.17 14.60
N LEU A 197 1.81 -4.09 14.05
CA LEU A 197 2.14 -4.65 12.74
C LEU A 197 2.89 -5.97 12.83
N THR A 198 2.75 -6.77 11.78
CA THR A 198 3.64 -7.87 11.41
C THR A 198 4.24 -7.53 10.06
N TYR A 199 5.56 -7.62 9.94
CA TYR A 199 6.26 -7.42 8.68
C TYR A 199 6.49 -8.76 7.99
N LEU A 200 6.18 -8.80 6.71
CA LEU A 200 6.36 -9.96 5.86
C LEU A 200 7.29 -9.61 4.70
N GLY A 201 8.07 -10.56 4.22
CA GLY A 201 8.98 -10.38 3.10
C GLY A 201 9.00 -11.59 2.18
N ARG A 202 9.46 -11.40 0.94
CA ARG A 202 9.85 -12.47 0.01
C ARG A 202 10.77 -11.96 -1.10
N SER A 203 11.42 -12.88 -1.80
CA SER A 203 12.04 -12.62 -3.10
C SER A 203 10.99 -12.19 -4.13
N THR A 204 11.40 -11.28 -5.03
CA THR A 204 10.58 -10.85 -6.19
C THR A 204 10.59 -11.86 -7.33
N GLU A 205 11.44 -12.88 -7.27
CA GLU A 205 11.48 -13.94 -8.27
C GLU A 205 10.08 -14.52 -8.49
N VAL A 206 9.70 -14.56 -9.76
CA VAL A 206 8.45 -15.15 -10.23
C VAL A 206 8.85 -16.40 -11.00
N THR A 207 8.56 -17.57 -10.43
CA THR A 207 8.67 -18.84 -11.17
C THR A 207 7.46 -18.95 -12.09
N ASP A 208 7.71 -19.11 -13.38
CA ASP A 208 6.70 -19.45 -14.40
C ASP A 208 5.95 -20.76 -14.07
#